data_AF-A0A506YB65-F1
#
_entry.id   AF-A0A506YB65-F1
#
_cell.length_a   1.000
_cell.length_b   1.000
_cell.length_c   1.000
_cell.angle_alpha   90.00
_cell.angle_beta   90.00
_cell.angle_gamma   90.00
#
_symmetry.space_group_name_H-M   'P 1'
#
loop_
_entity.id
_entity.type
_entity.pdbx_description
1 polymer ?
#
loop_
_entity_poly.entity_id
_entity_poly.type
_entity_poly.pdbx_seq_one_letter_code
_entity_poly.pdbx_strand_id
1 'polypeptide(L)'
;MSLPWAPDPPLLPSPLDVAPLTARVRRGEARRTWRALMAEQRGGDFIDTVRRVVMTVAGAGGLLVFPTMAATAIGFLREGTSESLGQFFGIGSFALIMTVATAVLLRTAVKLWMRRTSPMAHHRLATFADANGLDYFAGPVGPQPDGPWLGRGALNLNRVLRSRRVDDDDPWTRAKQLPDHRIEIADYEIRGNRRNTAPQFGGYIAIRLPLALPHLILRAQDGPRRVVSSAAVPLGTQRLELEGAFDTYFHLHCPAGYERDALYLFTPDVMSRLLDHARGLDVEIVDRWMILASPRVLVTTAVDRWRAIADVVDALDDRIVRWSRWRDDRMPTTAGAAGPEAEAPDGAERPTPFEGRRLRLRPGSDVVVIAIVAVLFLAAVAAANLL
;
A
#
# COMPACT_ATOMS: atom_id res chain seq x y z
N MET A 1 24.03 33.52 25.10
CA MET A 1 24.54 32.14 24.95
C MET A 1 23.75 31.47 23.86
N SER A 2 24.29 31.40 22.65
CA SER A 2 23.76 30.56 21.57
C SER A 2 23.98 29.10 21.98
N LEU A 3 22.88 28.38 22.22
CA LEU A 3 22.96 26.94 22.46
C LEU A 3 23.53 26.25 21.21
N PRO A 4 24.39 25.24 21.37
CA PRO A 4 24.93 24.48 20.24
C PRO A 4 23.77 23.86 19.43
N TRP A 5 23.84 24.03 18.11
CA TRP A 5 23.03 23.27 17.16
C TRP A 5 23.19 21.78 17.48
N ALA A 6 22.09 21.13 17.86
CA ALA A 6 22.03 19.68 17.95
C ALA A 6 21.45 19.19 16.62
N PRO A 7 22.07 18.20 15.96
CA PRO A 7 21.49 17.61 14.76
C PRO A 7 20.09 17.06 15.07
N ASP A 8 19.19 17.14 14.09
CA ASP A 8 17.86 16.55 14.20
C ASP A 8 18.02 15.03 14.47
N PRO A 9 17.16 14.46 15.34
CA PRO A 9 17.20 13.02 15.59
C PRO A 9 16.87 12.26 14.30
N PRO A 10 17.54 11.12 14.04
CA PRO A 10 17.30 10.33 12.84
C PRO A 10 15.87 9.77 12.82
N LEU A 11 15.32 9.54 11.62
CA LEU A 11 13.97 8.99 11.42
C LEU A 11 13.78 7.60 12.05
N LEU A 12 14.86 6.80 12.07
CA LEU A 12 14.93 5.52 12.77
C LEU A 12 16.17 5.49 13.68
N PRO A 13 16.17 4.70 14.75
CA PRO A 13 17.37 4.51 15.56
C PRO A 13 18.47 3.83 14.72
N SER A 14 19.69 4.36 14.80
CA SER A 14 20.87 3.77 14.16
C SER A 14 21.91 3.38 15.23
N PRO A 15 22.18 2.08 15.46
CA PRO A 15 21.59 0.92 14.78
C PRO A 15 20.20 0.55 15.31
N LEU A 16 19.40 -0.08 14.44
CA LEU A 16 18.08 -0.63 14.75
C LEU A 16 18.22 -1.86 15.68
N ASP A 17 17.47 -1.93 16.78
CA ASP A 17 17.41 -3.11 17.63
C ASP A 17 16.51 -4.19 17.01
N VAL A 18 17.13 -5.15 16.32
CA VAL A 18 16.46 -6.27 15.66
C VAL A 18 16.36 -7.53 16.52
N ALA A 19 16.94 -7.56 17.72
CA ALA A 19 16.92 -8.73 18.59
C ALA A 19 15.50 -9.23 18.91
N PRO A 20 14.49 -8.37 19.14
CA PRO A 20 13.12 -8.81 19.40
C PRO A 20 12.48 -9.62 18.27
N LEU A 21 12.93 -9.45 17.01
CA LEU A 21 12.36 -10.14 15.85
C LEU A 21 12.66 -11.64 15.84
N THR A 22 13.78 -12.05 16.43
CA THR A 22 14.25 -13.45 16.46
C THR A 22 14.16 -14.07 17.85
N ALA A 23 13.94 -13.26 18.89
CA ALA A 23 13.81 -13.70 20.26
C ALA A 23 12.81 -14.88 20.41
N ARG A 24 13.12 -15.78 21.36
CA ARG A 24 12.24 -16.90 21.72
C ARG A 24 11.03 -16.34 22.47
N VAL A 25 9.83 -16.63 21.97
CA VAL A 25 8.57 -16.13 22.53
C VAL A 25 7.77 -17.26 23.14
N ARG A 26 7.31 -17.08 24.38
CA ARG A 26 6.38 -18.04 25.00
C ARG A 26 4.98 -17.86 24.42
N ARG A 27 4.28 -18.96 24.15
CA ARG A 27 2.91 -18.94 23.59
C ARG A 27 1.92 -18.12 24.44
N GLY A 28 2.10 -18.12 25.77
CA GLY A 28 1.28 -17.34 26.70
C GLY A 28 1.42 -15.82 26.50
N GLU A 29 2.64 -15.32 26.35
CA GLU A 29 2.94 -13.90 26.13
C GLU A 29 2.40 -13.42 24.78
N ALA A 30 2.60 -14.23 23.74
CA ALA A 30 2.05 -13.96 22.41
C ALA A 30 0.53 -13.81 22.44
N ARG A 31 -0.17 -14.70 23.16
CA ARG A 31 -1.63 -14.64 23.30
C ARG A 31 -2.11 -13.45 24.13
N ARG A 32 -1.37 -13.04 25.17
CA ARG A 32 -1.70 -11.86 25.97
C ARG A 32 -1.59 -10.58 25.12
N THR A 33 -0.48 -10.44 24.41
CA THR A 33 -0.23 -9.30 23.51
C THR A 33 -1.29 -9.23 22.42
N TRP A 34 -1.59 -10.36 21.78
CA TRP A 34 -2.66 -10.44 20.79
C TRP A 34 -4.02 -10.01 21.35
N ARG A 35 -4.38 -10.45 22.56
CA ARG A 35 -5.64 -10.05 23.21
C ARG A 35 -5.69 -8.56 23.51
N ALA A 36 -4.59 -7.97 23.97
CA ALA A 36 -4.49 -6.53 24.21
C ALA A 36 -4.68 -5.73 22.91
N LEU A 37 -3.96 -6.10 21.84
CA LEU A 37 -4.06 -5.47 20.53
C LEU A 37 -5.49 -5.55 19.94
N MET A 38 -6.19 -6.67 20.14
CA MET A 38 -7.56 -6.83 19.66
C MET A 38 -8.59 -6.08 20.52
N ALA A 39 -8.31 -5.87 21.81
CA ALA A 39 -9.20 -5.11 22.69
C ALA A 39 -9.20 -3.60 22.35
N GLU A 40 -8.07 -3.09 21.88
CA GLU A 40 -7.91 -1.69 21.47
C GLU A 40 -8.55 -1.40 20.09
N GLN A 41 -8.82 -2.43 19.29
CA GLN A 41 -9.43 -2.29 17.98
C GLN A 41 -10.95 -2.22 18.06
N ARG A 42 -11.50 -1.01 17.87
CA ARG A 42 -12.94 -0.80 17.61
C ARG A 42 -13.24 -0.98 16.12
N GLY A 43 -14.00 -2.02 15.76
CA GLY A 43 -14.42 -2.28 14.38
C GLY A 43 -13.63 -3.43 13.76
N GLY A 44 -14.06 -4.65 14.08
CA GLY A 44 -13.34 -5.86 13.72
C GLY A 44 -13.32 -6.19 12.22
N ASP A 45 -12.36 -7.05 11.90
CA ASP A 45 -12.02 -7.68 10.62
C ASP A 45 -13.14 -8.60 10.05
N PHE A 46 -14.41 -8.31 10.36
CA PHE A 46 -15.57 -9.17 10.07
C PHE A 46 -15.73 -9.40 8.57
N ILE A 47 -15.66 -8.33 7.77
CA ILE A 47 -15.80 -8.41 6.32
C ILE A 47 -14.69 -9.28 5.71
N ASP A 48 -13.45 -9.15 6.18
CA ASP A 48 -12.36 -9.97 5.66
C ASP A 48 -12.43 -11.41 6.17
N THR A 49 -12.95 -11.62 7.37
CA THR A 49 -13.24 -12.96 7.88
C THR A 49 -14.32 -13.65 7.05
N VAL A 50 -15.44 -12.98 6.77
CA VAL A 50 -16.50 -13.48 5.89
C VAL A 50 -15.94 -13.76 4.49
N ARG A 51 -15.21 -12.82 3.88
CA ARG A 51 -14.58 -12.99 2.57
C ARG A 51 -13.69 -14.23 2.52
N ARG A 52 -12.86 -14.44 3.55
CA ARG A 52 -11.99 -15.63 3.67
C ARG A 52 -12.81 -16.91 3.73
N VAL A 53 -13.83 -16.96 4.58
CA VAL A 53 -14.68 -18.14 4.75
C VAL A 53 -15.41 -18.44 3.44
N VAL A 54 -16.06 -17.45 2.82
CA VAL A 54 -16.77 -17.57 1.55
C VAL A 54 -15.84 -18.11 0.45
N MET A 55 -14.65 -17.53 0.27
CA MET A 55 -13.69 -17.99 -0.75
C MET A 55 -13.21 -19.43 -0.49
N THR A 56 -13.01 -19.78 0.79
CA THR A 56 -12.58 -21.14 1.18
C THR A 56 -13.68 -22.16 0.90
N VAL A 57 -14.91 -21.84 1.29
CA VAL A 57 -16.10 -22.69 1.08
C VAL A 57 -16.40 -22.83 -0.41
N ALA A 58 -16.36 -21.73 -1.18
CA ALA A 58 -16.58 -21.75 -2.62
C ALA A 58 -15.49 -22.56 -3.36
N GLY A 59 -14.22 -22.38 -3.00
CA GLY A 59 -13.12 -23.17 -3.56
C GLY A 59 -13.22 -24.67 -3.22
N ALA A 60 -13.58 -25.01 -1.98
CA ALA A 60 -13.81 -26.39 -1.57
C ALA A 60 -15.03 -27.01 -2.27
N GLY A 61 -16.11 -26.24 -2.43
CA GLY A 61 -17.30 -26.65 -3.18
C GLY A 61 -17.00 -26.89 -4.67
N GLY A 62 -16.16 -26.06 -5.28
CA GLY A 62 -15.68 -26.27 -6.65
C GLY A 62 -14.94 -27.60 -6.84
N LEU A 63 -14.23 -28.09 -5.82
CA LEU A 63 -13.59 -29.42 -5.86
C LEU A 63 -14.62 -30.56 -5.91
N LEU A 64 -15.84 -30.37 -5.40
CA LEU A 64 -16.91 -31.36 -5.47
C LEU A 64 -17.56 -31.47 -6.87
N VAL A 65 -17.31 -30.50 -7.76
CA VAL A 65 -17.79 -30.53 -9.16
C VAL A 65 -17.04 -31.55 -10.01
N PHE A 66 -15.78 -31.86 -9.69
CA PHE A 66 -14.98 -32.84 -10.43
C PHE A 66 -15.54 -34.28 -10.38
N PRO A 67 -15.85 -34.85 -9.19
CA PRO A 67 -16.40 -36.20 -9.13
C PRO A 67 -17.80 -36.29 -9.78
N THR A 68 -18.63 -35.24 -9.69
CA THR A 68 -19.93 -35.23 -10.37
C THR A 68 -19.76 -35.19 -11.88
N MET A 69 -18.88 -34.33 -12.41
CA MET A 69 -18.55 -34.28 -13.84
C MET A 69 -17.95 -35.59 -14.36
N ALA A 70 -17.08 -36.23 -13.58
CA ALA A 70 -16.53 -37.54 -13.93
C ALA A 70 -17.61 -38.62 -14.00
N ALA A 71 -18.53 -38.65 -13.02
CA ALA A 71 -19.66 -39.59 -13.02
C ALA A 71 -20.58 -39.37 -14.22
N THR A 72 -20.89 -38.11 -14.54
CA THR A 72 -21.69 -37.73 -15.71
C THR A 72 -21.01 -38.15 -17.02
N ALA A 73 -19.71 -37.86 -17.17
CA ALA A 73 -18.95 -38.27 -18.36
C ALA A 73 -18.90 -39.81 -18.53
N ILE A 74 -18.70 -40.55 -17.44
CA ILE A 74 -18.73 -42.02 -17.46
C ILE A 74 -20.11 -42.54 -17.86
N GLY A 75 -21.20 -41.90 -17.41
CA GLY A 75 -22.56 -42.23 -17.83
C GLY A 75 -22.75 -42.08 -19.34
N PHE A 76 -22.33 -40.95 -19.91
CA PHE A 76 -22.41 -40.71 -21.36
C PHE A 76 -21.57 -41.69 -22.19
N LEU A 77 -20.37 -42.05 -21.71
CA LEU A 77 -19.56 -43.07 -22.38
C LEU A 77 -20.24 -44.45 -22.42
N ARG A 78 -21.14 -44.75 -21.47
CA ARG A 78 -21.88 -46.02 -21.42
C ARG A 78 -23.13 -46.02 -22.31
N GLU A 79 -23.76 -44.87 -22.54
CA GLU A 79 -25.01 -44.77 -23.30
C GLU A 79 -24.81 -44.81 -24.83
N GLY A 80 -23.63 -44.48 -25.35
CA GLY A 80 -23.24 -44.80 -26.74
C GLY A 80 -24.09 -44.15 -27.85
N THR A 81 -24.69 -42.99 -27.62
CA THR A 81 -25.58 -42.30 -28.59
C THR A 81 -24.84 -41.34 -29.53
N SER A 82 -25.40 -41.02 -30.70
CA SER A 82 -24.81 -40.13 -31.71
C SER A 82 -25.00 -38.63 -31.46
N GLU A 83 -25.96 -38.23 -30.59
CA GLU A 83 -26.10 -36.85 -30.09
C GLU A 83 -25.00 -36.46 -29.07
N SER A 84 -24.12 -37.41 -28.73
CA SER A 84 -23.10 -37.30 -27.67
C SER A 84 -22.01 -36.27 -27.92
N LEU A 85 -21.67 -35.93 -29.17
CA LEU A 85 -20.52 -35.05 -29.44
C LEU A 85 -20.74 -33.63 -28.93
N GLY A 86 -21.88 -33.00 -29.22
CA GLY A 86 -22.18 -31.63 -28.76
C GLY A 86 -22.27 -31.54 -27.24
N GLN A 87 -22.88 -32.54 -26.61
CA GLN A 87 -23.02 -32.62 -25.16
C GLN A 87 -21.67 -32.90 -24.47
N PHE A 88 -20.82 -33.73 -25.06
CA PHE A 88 -19.46 -33.99 -24.59
C PHE A 88 -18.58 -32.73 -24.65
N PHE A 89 -18.63 -31.97 -25.74
CA PHE A 89 -17.95 -30.67 -25.84
C PHE A 89 -18.51 -29.64 -24.84
N GLY A 90 -19.83 -29.66 -24.59
CA GLY A 90 -20.47 -28.81 -23.58
C GLY A 90 -19.98 -29.12 -22.16
N ILE A 91 -19.99 -30.40 -21.77
CA ILE A 91 -19.51 -30.88 -20.46
C ILE A 91 -18.01 -30.60 -20.32
N GLY A 92 -17.22 -30.86 -21.35
CA GLY A 92 -15.78 -30.60 -21.35
C GLY A 92 -15.46 -29.11 -21.19
N SER A 93 -16.17 -28.23 -21.88
CA SER A 93 -16.00 -26.77 -21.77
C SER A 93 -16.43 -26.27 -20.39
N PHE A 94 -17.54 -26.78 -19.86
CA PHE A 94 -18.00 -26.45 -18.51
C PHE A 94 -16.99 -26.91 -17.44
N ALA A 95 -16.49 -28.14 -17.54
CA ALA A 95 -15.48 -28.69 -16.64
C ALA A 95 -14.19 -27.86 -16.68
N LEU A 96 -13.75 -27.40 -17.86
CA LEU A 96 -12.59 -26.52 -17.99
C LEU A 96 -12.80 -25.18 -17.28
N ILE A 97 -13.96 -24.53 -17.48
CA ILE A 97 -14.29 -23.25 -16.82
C ILE A 97 -14.34 -23.43 -15.29
N MET A 98 -14.98 -24.50 -14.81
CA MET A 98 -15.07 -24.81 -13.37
C MET A 98 -13.71 -25.12 -12.77
N THR A 99 -12.82 -25.76 -13.52
CA THR A 99 -11.44 -26.03 -13.10
C THR A 99 -10.67 -24.73 -12.92
N VAL A 100 -10.74 -23.83 -13.90
CA VAL A 100 -10.09 -22.52 -13.83
C VAL A 100 -10.66 -21.69 -12.67
N ALA A 101 -11.98 -21.63 -12.52
CA ALA A 101 -12.64 -20.91 -11.43
C ALA A 101 -12.22 -21.45 -10.06
N THR A 102 -12.24 -22.78 -9.88
CA THR A 102 -11.84 -23.44 -8.62
C THR A 102 -10.37 -23.18 -8.30
N ALA A 103 -9.47 -23.28 -9.29
CA ALA A 103 -8.06 -22.97 -9.11
C ALA A 103 -7.83 -21.51 -8.69
N VAL A 104 -8.57 -20.56 -9.28
CA VAL A 104 -8.53 -19.14 -8.89
C VAL A 104 -9.05 -18.93 -7.46
N LEU A 105 -10.17 -19.55 -7.09
CA LEU A 105 -10.74 -19.47 -5.74
C LEU A 105 -9.80 -20.07 -4.69
N LEU A 106 -9.23 -21.26 -4.93
CA LEU A 106 -8.27 -21.88 -4.02
C LEU A 106 -7.00 -21.04 -3.90
N ARG A 107 -6.44 -20.56 -5.01
CA ARG A 107 -5.25 -19.69 -5.01
C ARG A 107 -5.51 -18.42 -4.21
N THR A 108 -6.67 -17.79 -4.37
CA THR A 108 -7.03 -16.57 -3.64
C THR A 108 -7.27 -16.86 -2.16
N ALA A 109 -7.98 -17.94 -1.81
CA ALA A 109 -8.16 -18.39 -0.43
C ALA A 109 -6.81 -18.66 0.26
N VAL A 110 -5.93 -19.45 -0.37
CA VAL A 110 -4.59 -19.73 0.14
C VAL A 110 -3.80 -18.43 0.34
N LYS A 111 -3.83 -17.50 -0.63
CA LYS A 111 -3.20 -16.18 -0.50
C LYS A 111 -3.75 -15.37 0.68
N LEU A 112 -5.05 -15.41 0.94
CA LEU A 112 -5.69 -14.72 2.05
C LEU A 112 -5.31 -15.34 3.41
N TRP A 113 -5.23 -16.67 3.49
CA TRP A 113 -4.87 -17.38 4.71
C TRP A 113 -3.37 -17.25 5.04
N MET A 114 -2.49 -17.32 4.04
CA MET A 114 -1.05 -17.11 4.21
C MET A 114 -0.71 -15.69 4.68
N ARG A 115 -1.61 -14.72 4.52
CA ARG A 115 -1.44 -13.34 5.02
C ARG A 115 -1.70 -13.21 6.53
N ARG A 116 -2.21 -14.26 7.19
CA ARG A 116 -2.50 -14.23 8.62
C ARG A 116 -1.20 -14.23 9.41
N THR A 117 -0.91 -13.11 10.04
CA THR A 117 0.20 -12.99 10.98
C THR A 117 -0.11 -13.85 12.20
N SER A 118 0.86 -14.65 12.65
CA SER A 118 0.69 -15.43 13.88
C SER A 118 0.70 -14.51 15.10
N PRO A 119 0.05 -14.87 16.22
CA PRO A 119 0.16 -14.12 17.47
C PRO A 119 1.61 -13.94 17.94
N MET A 120 2.49 -14.90 17.64
CA MET A 120 3.91 -14.81 17.94
C MET A 120 4.60 -13.72 17.11
N ALA A 121 4.25 -13.61 15.83
CA ALA A 121 4.76 -12.54 14.97
C ALA A 121 4.25 -11.16 15.40
N HIS A 122 2.97 -11.03 15.78
CA HIS A 122 2.46 -9.77 16.35
C HIS A 122 3.20 -9.36 17.63
N HIS A 123 3.47 -10.31 18.52
CA HIS A 123 4.25 -10.03 19.72
C HIS A 123 5.68 -9.59 19.41
N ARG A 124 6.37 -10.29 18.50
CA ARG A 124 7.71 -9.90 18.05
C ARG A 124 7.74 -8.51 17.45
N LEU A 125 6.76 -8.18 16.61
CA LEU A 125 6.64 -6.86 16.00
C LEU A 125 6.34 -5.77 17.03
N ALA A 126 5.50 -6.04 18.02
CA ALA A 126 5.21 -5.10 19.10
C ALA A 126 6.46 -4.83 19.97
N THR A 127 7.19 -5.88 20.37
CA THR A 127 8.43 -5.72 21.15
C THR A 127 9.54 -5.07 20.33
N PHE A 128 9.63 -5.39 19.04
CA PHE A 128 10.55 -4.72 18.11
C PHE A 128 10.23 -3.23 17.98
N ALA A 129 8.96 -2.88 17.82
CA ALA A 129 8.53 -1.49 17.74
C ALA A 129 8.91 -0.75 19.03
N ASP A 130 8.58 -1.31 20.19
CA ASP A 130 8.87 -0.69 21.48
C ASP A 130 10.38 -0.47 21.71
N ALA A 131 11.21 -1.47 21.38
CA ALA A 131 12.67 -1.37 21.48
C ALA A 131 13.27 -0.26 20.59
N ASN A 132 12.55 0.15 19.54
CA ASN A 132 13.00 1.16 18.58
C ASN A 132 12.22 2.48 18.67
N GLY A 133 11.45 2.71 19.75
CA GLY A 133 10.69 3.94 19.91
C GLY A 133 9.52 4.10 18.93
N LEU A 134 8.98 2.99 18.44
CA LEU A 134 7.85 2.94 17.53
C LEU A 134 6.61 2.37 18.25
N ASP A 135 5.43 2.78 17.81
CA ASP A 135 4.15 2.20 18.23
C ASP A 135 3.65 1.21 17.18
N TYR A 136 3.22 0.03 17.63
CA TYR A 136 2.75 -1.05 16.77
C TYR A 136 1.23 -1.22 16.81
N PHE A 137 0.60 -1.25 15.64
CA PHE A 137 -0.83 -1.52 15.48
C PHE A 137 -1.05 -2.74 14.58
N ALA A 138 -1.79 -3.74 15.05
CA ALA A 138 -2.05 -4.94 14.26
C ALA A 138 -2.90 -4.70 13.00
N GLY A 139 -3.76 -3.67 13.02
CA GLY A 139 -4.77 -3.40 12.00
C GLY A 139 -6.04 -4.27 12.10
N PRO A 140 -7.14 -3.87 11.44
CA PRO A 140 -7.21 -2.75 10.49
C PRO A 140 -7.19 -1.38 11.20
N VAL A 141 -6.35 -0.47 10.72
CA VAL A 141 -6.29 0.95 11.15
C VAL A 141 -6.57 1.82 9.93
N GLY A 142 -7.33 2.90 10.11
CA GLY A 142 -7.49 3.92 9.07
C GLY A 142 -6.19 4.73 8.86
N PRO A 143 -6.08 5.47 7.74
CA PRO A 143 -5.01 6.44 7.55
C PRO A 143 -5.06 7.53 8.62
N GLN A 144 -3.92 8.17 8.86
CA GLN A 144 -3.88 9.36 9.71
C GLN A 144 -4.70 10.50 9.08
N PRO A 145 -5.32 11.41 9.86
CA PRO A 145 -6.14 12.51 9.32
C PRO A 145 -5.44 13.41 8.30
N ASP A 146 -4.11 13.50 8.39
CA ASP A 146 -3.22 14.20 7.46
C ASP A 146 -2.24 13.23 6.75
N GLY A 147 -2.54 11.94 6.78
CA GLY A 147 -1.68 10.87 6.28
C GLY A 147 -1.68 10.71 4.76
N PRO A 148 -0.76 9.88 4.24
CA PRO A 148 -0.67 9.62 2.81
C PRO A 148 -1.97 9.00 2.26
N TRP A 149 -2.27 9.27 0.99
CA TRP A 149 -3.31 8.58 0.20
C TRP A 149 -4.77 8.65 0.68
N LEU A 150 -5.13 9.59 1.58
CA LEU A 150 -6.51 9.84 2.01
C LEU A 150 -7.52 9.94 0.85
N GLY A 151 -7.11 10.49 -0.30
CA GLY A 151 -7.95 10.65 -1.49
C GLY A 151 -8.05 9.42 -2.42
N ARG A 152 -7.34 8.31 -2.15
CA ARG A 152 -7.24 7.16 -3.08
C ARG A 152 -8.28 6.06 -2.87
N GLY A 153 -9.13 6.19 -1.86
CA GLY A 153 -10.20 5.22 -1.56
C GLY A 153 -10.18 4.76 -0.10
N ALA A 154 -10.85 3.65 0.18
CA ALA A 154 -10.85 3.05 1.51
C ALA A 154 -9.51 2.33 1.75
N LEU A 155 -8.56 3.07 2.31
CA LEU A 155 -7.25 2.59 2.73
C LEU A 155 -7.38 1.90 4.09
N ASN A 156 -7.16 0.59 4.14
CA ASN A 156 -6.99 -0.14 5.38
C ASN A 156 -5.50 -0.43 5.59
N LEU A 157 -4.99 -0.12 6.77
CA LEU A 157 -3.62 -0.40 7.16
C LEU A 157 -3.58 -1.59 8.11
N ASN A 158 -2.67 -2.51 7.84
CA ASN A 158 -2.39 -3.70 8.62
C ASN A 158 -0.93 -3.68 9.05
N ARG A 159 -0.65 -4.18 10.25
CA ARG A 159 0.71 -4.22 10.83
C ARG A 159 1.43 -2.88 10.62
N VAL A 160 1.00 -1.86 11.33
CA VAL A 160 1.51 -0.49 11.21
C VAL A 160 2.54 -0.25 12.30
N LEU A 161 3.70 0.30 11.95
CA LEU A 161 4.67 0.87 12.87
C LEU A 161 4.72 2.38 12.64
N ARG A 162 4.56 3.16 13.69
CA ARG A 162 4.65 4.64 13.64
C ARG A 162 5.71 5.11 14.60
N SER A 163 6.46 6.15 14.24
CA SER A 163 7.26 6.89 15.21
C SER A 163 6.37 7.32 16.38
N ARG A 164 6.79 6.98 17.61
CA ARG A 164 6.04 7.35 18.81
C ARG A 164 5.91 8.87 18.86
N ARG A 165 4.70 9.36 19.09
CA ARG A 165 4.45 10.79 19.21
C ARG A 165 5.20 11.27 20.46
N VAL A 166 6.16 12.16 20.28
CA VAL A 166 6.63 12.99 21.39
C VAL A 166 5.48 13.94 21.69
N ASP A 167 4.95 13.91 22.91
CA ASP A 167 3.79 14.71 23.29
C ASP A 167 4.02 16.19 22.91
N ASP A 168 3.07 16.76 22.15
CA ASP A 168 3.07 18.18 21.76
C ASP A 168 2.98 19.14 22.97
N ASP A 169 2.78 18.58 24.16
CA ASP A 169 2.74 19.27 25.46
C ASP A 169 4.14 19.48 26.06
N ASP A 170 5.20 18.90 25.51
CA ASP A 170 6.57 19.27 25.88
C ASP A 170 6.88 20.70 25.38
N PRO A 171 7.05 21.68 26.30
CA PRO A 171 7.31 23.08 25.91
C PRO A 171 8.58 23.23 25.07
N TRP A 172 9.53 22.31 25.24
CA TRP A 172 10.80 22.32 24.53
C TRP A 172 10.64 21.96 23.04
N THR A 173 9.83 20.95 22.73
CA THR A 173 9.54 20.52 21.36
C THR A 173 8.77 21.59 20.58
N ARG A 174 7.82 22.28 21.24
CA ARG A 174 7.07 23.40 20.66
C ARG A 174 7.94 24.63 20.38
N ALA A 175 8.88 24.93 21.28
CA ALA A 175 9.76 26.10 21.19
C ALA A 175 10.82 25.98 20.10
N LYS A 176 11.28 24.76 19.78
CA LYS A 176 12.35 24.54 18.81
C LYS A 176 11.90 24.46 17.34
N GLN A 177 10.59 24.43 17.06
CA GLN A 177 10.08 24.09 15.71
C GLN A 177 10.81 22.86 15.15
N LEU A 178 11.07 21.86 16.01
CA LEU A 178 11.73 20.62 15.56
C LEU A 178 10.90 20.07 14.41
N PRO A 179 11.53 19.69 13.29
CA PRO A 179 10.75 19.24 12.15
C PRO A 179 9.98 18.00 12.59
N ASP A 180 8.70 17.97 12.21
CA ASP A 180 7.77 16.89 12.52
C ASP A 180 8.15 15.65 11.69
N HIS A 181 9.31 15.06 12.03
CA HIS A 181 9.92 13.92 11.36
C HIS A 181 9.17 12.66 11.76
N ARG A 182 8.06 12.42 11.09
CA ARG A 182 7.24 11.23 11.27
C ARG A 182 7.61 10.19 10.24
N ILE A 183 7.76 8.95 10.70
CA ILE A 183 7.83 7.79 9.84
C ILE A 183 6.69 6.83 10.16
N GLU A 184 6.07 6.30 9.12
CA GLU A 184 5.07 5.24 9.18
C GLU A 184 5.48 4.12 8.23
N ILE A 185 5.58 2.90 8.75
CA ILE A 185 5.89 1.70 7.96
C ILE A 185 4.69 0.76 8.11
N ALA A 186 4.00 0.47 7.02
CA ALA A 186 2.74 -0.24 7.09
C ALA A 186 2.55 -1.19 5.92
N ASP A 187 1.76 -2.25 6.14
CA ASP A 187 1.17 -2.99 5.03
C ASP A 187 -0.22 -2.43 4.72
N TYR A 188 -0.50 -2.15 3.46
CA TYR A 188 -1.75 -1.55 3.05
C TYR A 188 -2.64 -2.53 2.29
N GLU A 189 -3.95 -2.36 2.45
CA GLU A 189 -4.99 -2.91 1.58
C GLU A 189 -5.90 -1.76 1.15
N ILE A 190 -5.77 -1.32 -0.10
CA ILE A 190 -6.70 -0.37 -0.69
C ILE A 190 -7.84 -1.18 -1.28
N ARG A 191 -9.03 -1.09 -0.67
CA ARG A 191 -10.25 -1.61 -1.31
C ARG A 191 -10.69 -0.61 -2.36
N GLY A 192 -11.03 -1.13 -3.53
CA GLY A 192 -11.41 -0.29 -4.64
C GLY A 192 -12.61 0.61 -4.35
N ASN A 193 -12.61 1.82 -4.90
CA ASN A 193 -13.75 2.75 -4.94
C ASN A 193 -14.28 2.91 -6.38
N ARG A 194 -15.25 3.80 -6.61
CA ARG A 194 -15.83 4.08 -7.94
C ARG A 194 -14.79 4.46 -9.03
N ARG A 195 -13.57 4.90 -8.65
CA ARG A 195 -12.49 5.30 -9.58
C ARG A 195 -11.37 4.27 -9.71
N ASN A 196 -11.28 3.29 -8.82
CA ASN A 196 -10.23 2.28 -8.80
C ASN A 196 -10.80 1.00 -8.20
N THR A 197 -11.05 -0.05 -8.99
CA THR A 197 -11.86 -1.18 -8.53
C THR A 197 -11.01 -2.40 -8.09
N ALA A 198 -9.68 -2.37 -8.28
CA ALA A 198 -8.79 -3.48 -7.95
C ALA A 198 -8.30 -3.39 -6.51
N PRO A 199 -8.52 -4.42 -5.66
CA PRO A 199 -7.93 -4.43 -4.33
C PRO A 199 -6.42 -4.48 -4.45
N GLN A 200 -5.74 -3.42 -4.00
CA GLN A 200 -4.28 -3.34 -4.00
C GLN A 200 -3.76 -3.72 -2.64
N PHE A 201 -2.62 -4.38 -2.67
CA PHE A 201 -1.95 -4.80 -1.46
C PHE A 201 -0.45 -4.70 -1.64
N GLY A 202 0.21 -4.27 -0.58
CA GLY A 202 1.65 -4.11 -0.54
C GLY A 202 2.07 -3.58 0.82
N GLY A 203 3.28 -3.05 0.89
CA GLY A 203 3.75 -2.27 2.02
C GLY A 203 4.28 -0.92 1.56
N TYR A 204 4.29 0.06 2.46
CA TYR A 204 4.93 1.34 2.22
C TYR A 204 5.70 1.83 3.43
N ILE A 205 6.63 2.74 3.15
CA ILE A 205 7.30 3.62 4.11
C ILE A 205 6.82 5.03 3.77
N ALA A 206 6.21 5.72 4.72
CA ALA A 206 5.79 7.10 4.56
C ALA A 206 6.60 7.98 5.51
N ILE A 207 7.30 8.95 4.94
CA ILE A 207 8.14 9.89 5.66
C ILE A 207 7.54 11.28 5.50
N ARG A 208 7.33 11.96 6.62
CA ARG A 208 6.80 13.31 6.62
C ARG A 208 7.90 14.31 6.28
N LEU A 209 7.60 15.13 5.29
CA LEU A 209 8.48 16.17 4.79
C LEU A 209 8.26 17.49 5.55
N PRO A 210 9.33 18.29 5.74
CA PRO A 210 9.24 19.57 6.46
C PRO A 210 8.34 20.59 5.76
N LEU A 211 8.13 20.46 4.44
CA LEU A 211 7.27 21.33 3.64
C LEU A 211 6.54 20.54 2.55
N ALA A 212 5.53 21.18 1.96
CA ALA A 212 4.76 20.59 0.88
C ALA A 212 5.50 20.70 -0.46
N LEU A 213 5.90 19.57 -1.03
CA LEU A 213 6.56 19.47 -2.33
C LEU A 213 5.53 19.26 -3.46
N PRO A 214 5.88 19.51 -4.73
CA PRO A 214 5.03 19.16 -5.86
C PRO A 214 4.78 17.64 -5.92
N HIS A 215 3.65 17.23 -6.52
CA HIS A 215 3.31 15.81 -6.62
C HIS A 215 4.19 15.12 -7.66
N LEU A 216 5.24 14.43 -7.22
CA LEU A 216 6.17 13.72 -8.08
C LEU A 216 5.99 12.21 -7.89
N ILE A 217 6.06 11.46 -8.98
CA ILE A 217 6.05 10.00 -8.95
C ILE A 217 7.29 9.48 -9.65
N LEU A 218 8.10 8.72 -8.93
CA LEU A 218 9.20 7.96 -9.48
C LEU A 218 8.79 6.48 -9.49
N ARG A 219 8.55 5.95 -10.69
CA ARG A 219 8.08 4.58 -10.89
C ARG A 219 9.26 3.65 -11.11
N ALA A 220 9.39 2.60 -10.30
CA ALA A 220 10.40 1.58 -10.52
C ALA A 220 10.05 0.69 -11.72
N GLN A 221 11.07 0.37 -12.51
CA GLN A 221 10.96 -0.45 -13.72
C GLN A 221 11.26 -1.93 -13.47
N ASP A 222 12.07 -2.20 -12.45
CA ASP A 222 12.37 -3.54 -11.96
C ASP A 222 11.28 -4.02 -10.98
N GLY A 223 10.62 -5.16 -11.25
CA GLY A 223 9.79 -5.86 -10.26
C GLY A 223 8.44 -6.40 -10.75
N PRO A 224 7.85 -7.40 -10.04
CA PRO A 224 6.58 -8.00 -10.44
C PRO A 224 5.38 -7.12 -10.02
N ARG A 225 4.73 -6.49 -11.01
CA ARG A 225 3.51 -5.66 -10.92
C ARG A 225 3.64 -4.42 -10.00
N ARG A 226 3.30 -3.28 -10.60
CA ARG A 226 3.57 -1.90 -10.16
C ARG A 226 2.53 -1.41 -9.15
N VAL A 227 2.96 -0.81 -8.03
CA VAL A 227 2.07 -0.34 -6.95
C VAL A 227 1.39 0.96 -7.33
N VAL A 228 2.20 1.98 -7.60
CA VAL A 228 1.71 3.32 -7.91
C VAL A 228 0.94 3.33 -9.25
N SER A 229 1.20 2.34 -10.12
CA SER A 229 0.51 2.17 -11.39
C SER A 229 -0.87 1.51 -11.33
N SER A 230 -1.25 0.84 -10.25
CA SER A 230 -2.50 0.05 -10.27
C SER A 230 -3.73 0.86 -9.85
N ALA A 231 -3.54 2.01 -9.18
CA ALA A 231 -4.64 2.91 -8.80
C ALA A 231 -4.89 4.01 -9.82
N ALA A 232 -3.87 4.28 -10.64
CA ALA A 232 -3.65 5.63 -11.13
C ALA A 232 -2.40 5.70 -12.03
N VAL A 233 -2.54 5.45 -13.33
CA VAL A 233 -1.41 5.66 -14.26
C VAL A 233 -1.28 7.17 -14.53
N PRO A 234 -0.14 7.82 -14.23
CA PRO A 234 0.11 9.20 -14.65
C PRO A 234 -0.02 9.29 -16.17
N LEU A 235 -0.60 10.38 -16.69
CA LEU A 235 -0.66 10.59 -18.14
C LEU A 235 0.76 10.57 -18.72
N GLY A 236 0.95 9.90 -19.86
CA GLY A 236 2.28 9.78 -20.49
C GLY A 236 2.91 11.14 -20.86
N THR A 237 2.10 12.17 -21.06
CA THR A 237 2.52 13.56 -21.31
C THR A 237 3.16 14.24 -20.10
N GLN A 238 3.19 13.58 -18.94
CA GLN A 238 3.75 14.08 -17.68
C GLN A 238 5.07 13.37 -17.31
N ARG A 239 5.66 12.62 -18.25
CA ARG A 239 6.95 11.96 -18.05
C ARG A 239 8.09 12.94 -18.29
N LEU A 240 9.04 12.98 -17.36
CA LEU A 240 10.31 13.68 -17.52
C LEU A 240 11.43 12.62 -17.54
N GLU A 241 12.15 12.54 -18.65
CA GLU A 241 13.33 11.68 -18.75
C GLU A 241 14.51 12.37 -18.06
N LEU A 242 15.20 11.63 -17.21
CA LEU A 242 16.39 12.10 -16.49
C LEU A 242 17.65 11.55 -17.18
N GLU A 243 18.75 12.29 -17.06
CA GLU A 243 20.01 11.95 -17.74
C GLU A 243 20.64 10.64 -17.23
N GLY A 244 21.43 10.01 -18.09
CA GLY A 244 22.18 8.79 -17.78
C GLY A 244 21.35 7.52 -17.77
N ALA A 245 21.82 6.50 -17.03
CA ALA A 245 21.16 5.19 -16.97
C ALA A 245 19.94 5.15 -16.03
N PHE A 246 19.59 6.27 -15.38
CA PHE A 246 18.54 6.31 -14.37
C PHE A 246 17.17 5.93 -14.94
N ASP A 247 16.87 6.38 -16.16
CA ASP A 247 15.60 6.12 -16.85
C ASP A 247 15.36 4.62 -17.15
N THR A 248 16.43 3.80 -17.17
CA THR A 248 16.32 2.34 -17.30
C THR A 248 15.67 1.71 -16.07
N TYR A 249 15.88 2.30 -14.88
CA TYR A 249 15.44 1.75 -13.61
C TYR A 249 14.23 2.49 -13.04
N PHE A 250 14.08 3.77 -13.36
CA PHE A 250 13.00 4.59 -12.85
C PHE A 250 12.43 5.54 -13.91
N HIS A 251 11.11 5.65 -13.97
CA HIS A 251 10.43 6.68 -14.76
C HIS A 251 9.92 7.78 -13.84
N LEU A 252 10.37 9.02 -14.06
CA LEU A 252 9.89 10.19 -13.33
C LEU A 252 8.66 10.81 -14.01
N HIS A 253 7.66 11.11 -13.20
CA HIS A 253 6.46 11.83 -13.59
C HIS A 253 6.27 13.07 -12.71
N CYS A 254 5.99 14.21 -13.34
CA CYS A 254 5.74 15.48 -12.64
C CYS A 254 4.53 16.22 -13.25
N PRO A 255 3.87 17.11 -12.49
CA PRO A 255 2.82 17.96 -13.04
C PRO A 255 3.43 18.91 -14.08
N ALA A 256 2.62 19.32 -15.06
CA ALA A 256 3.09 20.25 -16.08
C ALA A 256 3.52 21.58 -15.43
N GLY A 257 4.67 22.11 -15.82
CA GLY A 257 5.24 23.35 -15.26
C GLY A 257 6.10 23.17 -14.01
N TYR A 258 6.26 21.93 -13.50
CA TYR A 258 7.13 21.57 -12.37
C TYR A 258 8.37 20.77 -12.79
N GLU A 259 8.70 20.73 -14.09
CA GLU A 259 9.84 19.98 -14.63
C GLU A 259 11.16 20.47 -14.03
N ARG A 260 11.33 21.79 -13.94
CA ARG A 260 12.52 22.42 -13.34
C ARG A 260 12.66 22.07 -11.85
N ASP A 261 11.55 22.06 -11.12
CA ASP A 261 11.53 21.71 -9.70
C ASP A 261 11.87 20.23 -9.49
N ALA A 262 11.37 19.37 -10.37
CA ALA A 262 11.70 17.96 -10.37
C ALA A 262 13.21 17.72 -10.60
N LEU A 263 13.84 18.43 -11.54
CA LEU A 263 15.30 18.38 -11.76
C LEU A 263 16.09 18.86 -10.54
N TYR A 264 15.62 19.90 -9.85
CA TYR A 264 16.25 20.40 -8.63
C TYR A 264 16.17 19.39 -7.47
N LEU A 265 15.05 18.68 -7.35
CA LEU A 265 14.83 17.69 -6.30
C LEU A 265 15.60 16.39 -6.58
N PHE A 266 15.66 15.95 -7.84
CA PHE A 266 16.35 14.75 -8.30
C PHE A 266 17.76 15.03 -8.83
N THR A 267 18.60 15.65 -8.00
CA THR A 267 20.03 15.85 -8.29
C THR A 267 20.75 14.50 -8.50
N PRO A 268 21.89 14.43 -9.23
CA PRO A 268 22.65 13.20 -9.45
C PRO A 268 22.94 12.36 -8.20
N ASP A 269 23.24 12.99 -7.07
CA ASP A 269 23.45 12.32 -5.77
C ASP A 269 22.18 11.67 -5.19
N VAL A 270 20.99 12.24 -5.45
CA VAL A 270 19.71 11.61 -5.07
C VAL A 270 19.44 10.41 -5.96
N MET A 271 19.69 10.57 -7.26
CA MET A 271 19.48 9.49 -8.23
C MET A 271 20.36 8.28 -7.93
N SER A 272 21.65 8.48 -7.61
CA SER A 272 22.55 7.39 -7.24
C SER A 272 22.08 6.66 -5.98
N ARG A 273 21.72 7.38 -4.92
CA ARG A 273 21.21 6.76 -3.68
C ARG A 273 19.92 5.97 -3.91
N LEU A 274 19.01 6.47 -4.75
CA LEU A 274 17.78 5.75 -5.10
C LEU A 274 18.10 4.46 -5.89
N LEU A 275 19.11 4.49 -6.75
CA LEU A 275 19.61 3.29 -7.45
C LEU A 275 20.29 2.31 -6.49
N ASP A 276 21.00 2.79 -5.48
CA ASP A 276 21.75 1.91 -4.59
C ASP A 276 20.84 1.26 -3.53
N HIS A 277 19.86 2.01 -3.01
CA HIS A 277 19.07 1.58 -1.85
C HIS A 277 17.59 1.31 -2.17
N ALA A 278 16.96 2.09 -3.05
CA ALA A 278 15.51 2.07 -3.26
C ALA A 278 15.05 1.34 -4.54
N ARG A 279 15.92 0.55 -5.18
CA ARG A 279 15.56 -0.20 -6.40
C ARG A 279 14.37 -1.13 -6.18
N GLY A 280 13.40 -1.02 -7.08
CA GLY A 280 12.16 -1.82 -7.04
C GLY A 280 11.09 -1.26 -6.10
N LEU A 281 11.30 -0.08 -5.49
CA LEU A 281 10.29 0.66 -4.76
C LEU A 281 9.77 1.80 -5.63
N ASP A 282 8.45 1.93 -5.75
CA ASP A 282 7.87 3.13 -6.33
C ASP A 282 7.99 4.26 -5.29
N VAL A 283 8.46 5.44 -5.68
CA VAL A 283 8.52 6.61 -4.80
C VAL A 283 7.47 7.63 -5.23
N GLU A 284 6.70 8.13 -4.29
CA GLU A 284 5.71 9.17 -4.53
C GLU A 284 5.91 10.29 -3.51
N ILE A 285 6.07 11.50 -4.00
CA ILE A 285 6.01 12.70 -3.19
C ILE A 285 4.64 13.31 -3.40
N VAL A 286 3.86 13.48 -2.35
CA VAL A 286 2.53 14.08 -2.40
C VAL A 286 2.30 14.92 -1.16
N ASP A 287 1.96 16.19 -1.37
CA ASP A 287 1.79 17.16 -0.29
C ASP A 287 3.04 17.18 0.62
N ARG A 288 2.91 16.79 1.89
CA ARG A 288 4.04 16.69 2.86
C ARG A 288 4.52 15.27 3.10
N TRP A 289 4.29 14.34 2.18
CA TRP A 289 4.69 12.94 2.35
C TRP A 289 5.57 12.48 1.21
N MET A 290 6.66 11.83 1.56
CA MET A 290 7.41 10.95 0.66
C MET A 290 7.03 9.51 1.00
N ILE A 291 6.55 8.77 0.00
CA ILE A 291 6.01 7.43 0.16
C ILE A 291 6.84 6.50 -0.72
N LEU A 292 7.46 5.50 -0.12
CA LEU A 292 8.12 4.42 -0.83
C LEU A 292 7.23 3.20 -0.76
N ALA A 293 6.75 2.71 -1.89
CA ALA A 293 5.75 1.66 -1.95
C ALA A 293 6.28 0.40 -2.67
N SER A 294 5.95 -0.76 -2.11
CA SER A 294 6.33 -2.08 -2.61
C SER A 294 5.10 -2.96 -2.83
N PRO A 295 5.05 -3.77 -3.91
CA PRO A 295 3.94 -4.71 -4.12
C PRO A 295 3.97 -5.89 -3.13
N ARG A 296 5.03 -5.97 -2.32
CA ARG A 296 5.23 -6.95 -1.25
C ARG A 296 4.99 -6.28 0.08
N VAL A 297 4.59 -7.07 1.08
CA VAL A 297 4.58 -6.62 2.48
C VAL A 297 5.98 -6.18 2.91
N LEU A 298 6.03 -5.10 3.67
CA LEU A 298 7.26 -4.62 4.29
C LEU A 298 7.33 -5.08 5.75
N VAL A 299 6.20 -5.08 6.46
CA VAL A 299 6.18 -5.36 7.89
C VAL A 299 6.20 -6.88 8.14
N THR A 300 7.36 -7.37 8.57
CA THR A 300 7.64 -8.79 8.76
C THR A 300 8.56 -9.05 9.95
N THR A 301 8.79 -10.31 10.31
CA THR A 301 9.79 -10.69 11.33
C THR A 301 11.16 -10.99 10.75
N ALA A 302 11.38 -10.79 9.45
CA ALA A 302 12.67 -11.04 8.81
C ALA A 302 13.62 -9.87 9.06
N VAL A 303 14.75 -10.15 9.72
CA VAL A 303 15.75 -9.15 10.13
C VAL A 303 16.33 -8.41 8.93
N ASP A 304 16.70 -9.12 7.87
CA ASP A 304 17.35 -8.51 6.70
C ASP A 304 16.44 -7.50 5.99
N ARG A 305 15.12 -7.68 6.07
CA ARG A 305 14.17 -6.70 5.50
C ARG A 305 14.15 -5.41 6.31
N TRP A 306 14.25 -5.49 7.63
CA TRP A 306 14.32 -4.31 8.48
C TRP A 306 15.63 -3.55 8.33
N ARG A 307 16.74 -4.27 8.14
CA ARG A 307 18.03 -3.65 7.81
C ARG A 307 17.96 -2.91 6.48
N ALA A 308 17.42 -3.55 5.44
CA ALA A 308 17.23 -2.89 4.14
C ALA A 308 16.30 -1.67 4.23
N ILE A 309 15.26 -1.70 5.07
CA ILE A 309 14.41 -0.54 5.33
C ILE A 309 15.20 0.58 6.01
N ALA A 310 16.00 0.26 7.04
CA ALA A 310 16.84 1.24 7.72
C ALA A 310 17.86 1.88 6.77
N ASP A 311 18.54 1.07 5.95
CA ASP A 311 19.49 1.56 4.95
C ASP A 311 18.83 2.53 3.94
N VAL A 312 17.60 2.23 3.51
CA VAL A 312 16.81 3.10 2.63
C VAL A 312 16.43 4.41 3.32
N VAL A 313 15.97 4.34 4.58
CA VAL A 313 15.57 5.53 5.34
C VAL A 313 16.78 6.42 5.60
N ASP A 314 17.89 5.86 6.08
CA ASP A 314 19.13 6.58 6.35
C ASP A 314 19.69 7.24 5.08
N ALA A 315 19.62 6.54 3.94
CA ALA A 315 20.06 7.11 2.65
C ALA A 315 19.23 8.33 2.22
N LEU A 316 17.95 8.39 2.61
CA LEU A 316 17.02 9.46 2.24
C LEU A 316 16.95 10.60 3.27
N ASP A 317 17.25 10.35 4.54
CA ASP A 317 17.11 11.32 5.63
C ASP A 317 17.93 12.60 5.36
N ASP A 318 19.21 12.43 4.98
CA ASP A 318 20.11 13.53 4.56
C ASP A 318 19.50 14.43 3.48
N ARG A 319 18.67 13.86 2.62
CA ARG A 319 18.09 14.56 1.46
C ARG A 319 16.83 15.31 1.82
N ILE A 320 16.03 14.76 2.72
CA ILE A 320 14.84 15.44 3.27
C ILE A 320 15.27 16.73 3.97
N VAL A 321 16.36 16.68 4.75
CA VAL A 321 16.98 17.88 5.34
C VAL A 321 17.39 18.88 4.28
N ARG A 322 17.95 18.44 3.14
CA ARG A 322 18.30 19.36 2.04
C ARG A 322 17.06 19.98 1.38
N TRP A 323 16.00 19.20 1.18
CA TRP A 323 14.76 19.68 0.59
C TRP A 323 14.04 20.71 1.46
N SER A 324 14.32 20.78 2.78
CA SER A 324 13.86 21.86 3.67
C SER A 324 14.13 23.28 3.14
N ARG A 325 15.17 23.43 2.30
CA ARG A 325 15.60 24.70 1.72
C ARG A 325 14.86 25.08 0.44
N TRP A 326 14.09 24.16 -0.15
CA TRP A 326 13.33 24.41 -1.36
C TRP A 326 12.18 25.39 -1.11
N ARG A 327 11.91 26.26 -2.09
CA ARG A 327 10.83 27.25 -2.09
C ARG A 327 10.13 27.22 -3.44
N ASP A 328 8.80 27.34 -3.42
CA ASP A 328 8.03 27.50 -4.65
C ASP A 328 7.87 28.99 -4.96
N ASP A 329 8.57 29.47 -5.98
CA ASP A 329 8.47 30.86 -6.43
C ASP A 329 7.09 31.21 -7.02
N ARG A 330 6.23 30.21 -7.26
CA ARG A 330 4.89 30.37 -7.85
C ARG A 330 3.79 30.56 -6.79
N MET A 331 4.10 30.38 -5.51
CA MET A 331 3.18 30.66 -4.42
C MET A 331 3.25 32.15 -4.07
N PRO A 332 2.13 32.88 -4.05
CA PRO A 332 2.13 34.20 -3.42
C PRO A 332 2.50 34.00 -1.94
N THR A 333 3.60 34.62 -1.52
CA THR A 333 4.04 34.66 -0.13
C THR A 333 2.85 35.08 0.72
N THR A 334 2.29 34.17 1.52
CA THR A 334 1.24 34.50 2.49
C THR A 334 1.88 35.18 3.70
N ALA A 335 2.58 36.29 3.46
CA ALA A 335 3.04 37.21 4.46
C ALA A 335 2.26 38.51 4.24
N GLY A 336 1.22 38.72 5.07
CA GLY A 336 0.48 39.97 5.12
C GLY A 336 -0.86 39.96 4.38
N ALA A 337 -1.86 39.28 4.93
CA ALA A 337 -3.27 39.58 4.64
C ALA A 337 -4.15 39.25 5.85
N ALA A 338 -3.90 39.94 6.97
CA ALA A 338 -4.97 40.21 7.92
C ALA A 338 -5.76 41.41 7.36
N GLY A 339 -6.84 41.12 6.65
CA GLY A 339 -7.79 42.08 6.10
C GLY A 339 -9.17 41.41 6.01
N PRO A 340 -10.27 42.15 6.24
CA PRO A 340 -11.48 41.61 6.86
C PRO A 340 -12.24 40.62 5.96
N GLU A 341 -12.80 39.65 6.66
CA GLU A 341 -13.61 38.53 6.22
C GLU A 341 -14.77 38.98 5.33
N ALA A 342 -14.59 38.85 4.01
CA ALA A 342 -15.67 38.98 3.05
C ALA A 342 -16.35 37.61 2.89
N GLU A 343 -17.58 37.53 3.41
CA GLU A 343 -18.49 36.40 3.36
C GLU A 343 -18.78 36.03 1.90
N ALA A 344 -18.40 34.81 1.49
CA ALA A 344 -18.64 34.27 0.15
C ALA A 344 -19.81 33.27 0.19
N PRO A 345 -20.64 33.21 -0.86
CA PRO A 345 -21.90 32.47 -0.86
C PRO A 345 -21.71 30.95 -0.77
N ASP A 346 -22.63 30.32 -0.05
CA ASP A 346 -22.71 28.89 0.22
C ASP A 346 -22.89 28.10 -1.09
N GLY A 347 -21.98 27.17 -1.37
CA GLY A 347 -22.08 26.23 -2.50
C GLY A 347 -20.98 26.28 -3.57
N ALA A 348 -20.02 27.22 -3.52
CA ALA A 348 -18.82 27.13 -4.35
C ALA A 348 -17.71 26.38 -3.59
N GLU A 349 -17.34 25.17 -4.05
CA GLU A 349 -16.11 24.52 -3.62
C GLU A 349 -14.95 25.51 -3.80
N ARG A 350 -14.36 25.98 -2.70
CA ARG A 350 -13.13 26.76 -2.76
C ARG A 350 -12.11 25.91 -3.54
N PRO A 351 -11.55 26.38 -4.67
CA PRO A 351 -10.49 25.65 -5.34
C PRO A 351 -9.36 25.47 -4.32
N THR A 352 -9.07 24.22 -3.95
CA THR A 352 -7.96 23.96 -3.04
C THR A 352 -6.69 24.50 -3.70
N PRO A 353 -5.80 25.20 -2.99
CA PRO A 353 -4.63 25.87 -3.58
C PRO A 353 -3.62 24.95 -4.29
N PHE A 354 -3.89 23.63 -4.35
CA PHE A 354 -3.01 22.58 -4.82
C PHE A 354 -3.46 21.92 -6.13
N GLU A 355 -4.51 22.42 -6.79
CA GLU A 355 -5.09 21.78 -7.98
C GLU A 355 -4.11 21.69 -9.17
N GLY A 356 -3.22 22.68 -9.32
CA GLY A 356 -2.13 22.67 -10.32
C GLY A 356 -0.92 21.78 -9.96
N ARG A 357 -0.88 21.21 -8.76
CA ARG A 357 0.23 20.37 -8.27
C ARG A 357 -0.03 18.88 -8.39
N ARG A 358 -1.18 18.41 -8.92
CA ARG A 358 -1.56 16.99 -8.90
C ARG A 358 -1.46 16.32 -10.26
N LEU A 359 -0.90 15.10 -10.30
CA LEU A 359 -0.89 14.24 -11.49
C LEU A 359 -2.30 13.76 -11.86
N ARG A 360 -2.56 13.59 -13.16
CA ARG A 360 -3.80 13.03 -13.69
C ARG A 360 -3.66 11.51 -13.86
N LEU A 361 -4.67 10.74 -13.46
CA LEU A 361 -4.57 9.31 -13.19
C LEU A 361 -5.63 8.49 -13.97
N ARG A 362 -5.28 7.33 -14.56
CA ARG A 362 -6.22 6.40 -15.24
C ARG A 362 -6.37 5.03 -14.51
N PRO A 363 -7.56 4.38 -14.54
CA PRO A 363 -7.81 3.08 -13.88
C PRO A 363 -7.21 1.87 -14.63
N GLY A 364 -6.81 0.82 -13.89
CA GLY A 364 -6.22 -0.43 -14.42
C GLY A 364 -7.21 -1.59 -14.67
N SER A 365 -6.83 -2.56 -15.51
CA SER A 365 -7.73 -3.57 -16.13
C SER A 365 -7.94 -4.90 -15.37
N ASP A 366 -7.28 -5.12 -14.23
CA ASP A 366 -7.24 -6.43 -13.54
C ASP A 366 -8.58 -6.90 -12.91
N VAL A 367 -9.58 -6.01 -12.77
CA VAL A 367 -10.85 -6.27 -12.04
C VAL A 367 -11.90 -6.94 -12.90
N VAL A 368 -11.89 -6.59 -14.19
CA VAL A 368 -12.87 -7.08 -15.16
C VAL A 368 -12.80 -8.59 -15.24
N VAL A 369 -11.61 -9.16 -15.14
CA VAL A 369 -11.39 -10.62 -15.20
C VAL A 369 -11.98 -11.35 -13.99
N ILE A 370 -11.79 -10.85 -12.76
CA ILE A 370 -12.29 -11.52 -11.55
C ILE A 370 -13.82 -11.40 -11.45
N ALA A 371 -14.37 -10.23 -11.78
CA ALA A 371 -15.82 -10.02 -11.78
C ALA A 371 -16.53 -10.89 -12.82
N ILE A 372 -15.96 -11.00 -14.04
CA ILE A 372 -16.49 -11.88 -15.09
C ILE A 372 -16.46 -13.34 -14.64
N VAL A 373 -15.35 -13.82 -14.08
CA VAL A 373 -15.22 -15.23 -13.62
C VAL A 373 -16.21 -15.55 -12.50
N ALA A 374 -16.43 -14.64 -11.54
CA ALA A 374 -17.38 -14.86 -10.45
C ALA A 374 -18.85 -14.87 -10.92
N VAL A 375 -19.22 -13.97 -11.84
CA VAL A 375 -20.56 -13.93 -12.44
C VAL A 375 -20.83 -15.19 -13.28
N LEU A 376 -19.86 -15.61 -14.10
CA LEU A 376 -19.97 -16.84 -14.88
C LEU A 376 -20.09 -18.08 -13.98
N PHE A 377 -19.38 -18.12 -12.85
CA PHE A 377 -19.48 -19.21 -11.89
C PHE A 377 -20.87 -19.29 -11.23
N LEU A 378 -21.42 -18.15 -10.79
CA LEU A 378 -22.76 -18.11 -10.19
C LEU A 378 -23.86 -18.46 -11.20
N ALA A 379 -23.74 -18.00 -12.45
CA ALA A 379 -24.66 -18.35 -13.52
C ALA A 379 -24.63 -19.86 -13.84
N ALA A 380 -23.43 -20.46 -13.87
CA ALA A 380 -23.24 -21.90 -14.06
C ALA A 380 -23.89 -22.73 -12.93
N VAL A 381 -23.70 -22.34 -11.67
CA VAL A 381 -24.30 -23.02 -10.52
C VAL A 381 -25.83 -22.88 -10.51
N ALA A 382 -26.35 -21.71 -10.86
CA ALA A 382 -27.80 -21.49 -10.96
C ALA A 382 -28.42 -22.32 -12.09
N ALA A 383 -27.77 -22.37 -13.26
CA ALA A 383 -28.24 -23.17 -14.39
C ALA A 383 -28.23 -24.68 -14.09
N ALA A 384 -27.23 -25.18 -13.37
CA ALA A 384 -27.14 -26.57 -12.95
C ALA A 384 -28.17 -26.98 -11.87
N ASN A 385 -28.79 -26.01 -11.18
CA ASN A 385 -29.86 -26.25 -10.20
C ASN A 385 -31.26 -26.07 -10.79
N LEU A 386 -31.37 -25.57 -12.03
CA LEU A 386 -32.64 -25.35 -12.75
C LEU A 386 -32.90 -26.41 -13.84
N LEU A 387 -31.91 -27.27 -14.11
CA LEU A 387 -31.98 -28.48 -14.91
C LEU A 387 -32.00 -29.69 -13.97
#